data_AF-A0A3S8U7F2-F1
#
_entry.id   AF-A0A3S8U7F2-F1
#
_cell.length_a   1.000
_cell.length_b   1.000
_cell.length_c   1.000
_cell.angle_alpha   90.00
_cell.angle_beta   90.00
_cell.angle_gamma   90.00
#
_symmetry.space_group_name_H-M   'P 1'
#
loop_
_entity.id
_entity.type
_entity.pdbx_description
1 polymer ?
#
loop_
_entity_poly.entity_id
_entity_poly.type
_entity_poly.pdbx_seq_one_letter_code
_entity_poly.pdbx_strand_id
1 'polypeptide(L)'
;MGGNVFANGLEISGKAVQAQTIAAMPDVCFTPPENPATPPGVPIPYPSFGMASDTESGTATVLISGEIVNIKNKSDEKKTSGTEAGCAAKKGIITSKNTGKKYFNSWSTDVKFEGEPVIRFSDLATHNHASPIGNTGPWPEICKPGTDVFDCAALLEKIGMPVHTHAKSDCTTAEEKAAGKKPVKESEHFFENQMLQKARGGPNYKNFPKYDVDQAPCVCMTSRHKEADGFGKRGEGSKKNTPHYEKTADMREFLADNENPQPTVGKACEKTMEAVGEHHEALQGKDDKTKKDALDCLTLIILSYLAASAQPVKDAQTGKMRQPTVDEIKTVKIRT
;
A
#
# COMPACT_ATOMS: atom_id res chain seq x y z
N MET A 1 -2.05 -8.69 -10.48
CA MET A 1 -2.31 -8.19 -9.12
C MET A 1 -3.14 -9.23 -8.41
N GLY A 2 -2.64 -9.78 -7.31
CA GLY A 2 -3.41 -10.72 -6.51
C GLY A 2 -4.41 -9.97 -5.64
N GLY A 3 -5.66 -10.42 -5.58
CA GLY A 3 -6.72 -9.77 -4.79
C GLY A 3 -6.42 -9.85 -3.30
N ASN A 4 -6.43 -8.70 -2.62
CA ASN A 4 -6.30 -8.61 -1.17
C ASN A 4 -7.57 -9.21 -0.53
N VAL A 5 -7.50 -10.44 -0.02
CA VAL A 5 -8.62 -11.12 0.68
C VAL A 5 -8.38 -11.07 2.17
N PHE A 6 -9.39 -10.68 2.95
CA PHE A 6 -9.27 -10.45 4.38
C PHE A 6 -10.15 -11.39 5.19
N ALA A 7 -9.66 -11.80 6.36
CA ALA A 7 -10.39 -12.51 7.39
C ALA A 7 -10.25 -11.74 8.71
N ASN A 8 -11.36 -11.43 9.38
CA ASN A 8 -11.38 -10.63 10.62
C ASN A 8 -10.66 -9.27 10.49
N GLY A 9 -10.73 -8.65 9.30
CA GLY A 9 -10.05 -7.38 9.02
C GLY A 9 -8.53 -7.50 8.81
N LEU A 10 -7.99 -8.71 8.73
CA LEU A 10 -6.57 -9.00 8.54
C LEU A 10 -6.36 -9.76 7.23
N GLU A 11 -5.36 -9.37 6.43
CA GLU A 11 -5.11 -10.00 5.12
C GLU A 11 -4.76 -11.48 5.30
N ILE A 12 -5.32 -12.34 4.46
CA ILE A 12 -5.05 -13.79 4.49
C ILE A 12 -3.69 -14.07 3.84
N SER A 13 -2.83 -14.81 4.53
CA SER A 13 -1.53 -15.25 4.01
C SER A 13 -1.71 -16.37 2.98
N GLY A 14 -0.96 -16.31 1.87
CA GLY A 14 -0.99 -17.31 0.81
C GLY A 14 0.08 -17.05 -0.23
N LYS A 15 0.30 -17.99 -1.14
CA LYS A 15 1.45 -17.97 -2.04
C LYS A 15 1.46 -16.81 -3.05
N ALA A 16 0.29 -16.36 -3.49
CA ALA A 16 0.15 -15.15 -4.30
C ALA A 16 0.25 -13.84 -3.50
N VAL A 17 0.18 -13.93 -2.17
CA VAL A 17 0.21 -12.78 -1.26
C VAL A 17 1.66 -12.55 -0.85
N GLN A 18 2.09 -11.29 -0.78
CA GLN A 18 3.46 -10.93 -0.40
C GLN A 18 3.64 -10.96 1.13
N ALA A 19 3.09 -11.97 1.79
CA ALA A 19 3.26 -12.16 3.21
C ALA A 19 4.67 -12.66 3.54
N GLN A 20 5.19 -12.20 4.67
CA GLN A 20 6.55 -12.47 5.09
C GLN A 20 6.68 -12.34 6.60
N THR A 21 7.59 -13.10 7.19
CA THR A 21 8.04 -12.85 8.55
C THR A 21 9.39 -12.14 8.46
N ILE A 22 9.46 -10.91 8.96
CA ILE A 22 10.65 -10.05 8.82
C ILE A 22 11.51 -10.16 10.07
N ALA A 23 12.75 -10.63 9.89
CA ALA A 23 13.79 -10.66 10.91
C ALA A 23 13.33 -11.29 12.24
N ALA A 24 12.75 -12.50 12.18
CA ALA A 24 12.50 -13.29 13.37
C ALA A 24 13.81 -13.54 14.13
N MET A 25 13.96 -12.91 15.28
CA MET A 25 15.22 -12.85 16.03
C MET A 25 14.94 -13.06 17.54
N PRO A 26 15.82 -13.78 18.27
CA PRO A 26 17.04 -14.43 17.80
C PRO A 26 16.82 -15.82 17.20
N ASP A 27 17.33 -16.07 15.99
CA ASP A 27 17.58 -17.42 15.45
C ASP A 27 19.05 -17.77 15.74
N VAL A 28 19.32 -18.35 16.90
CA VAL A 28 20.70 -18.65 17.33
C VAL A 28 21.22 -19.85 16.55
N CYS A 29 22.19 -19.60 15.67
CA CYS A 29 22.90 -20.63 14.91
C CYS A 29 24.40 -20.57 15.20
N PHE A 30 25.06 -21.72 15.09
CA PHE A 30 26.49 -21.85 15.28
C PHE A 30 27.26 -21.48 14.01
N THR A 31 28.12 -20.49 14.11
CA THR A 31 28.96 -19.97 13.01
C THR A 31 30.35 -20.57 13.09
N PRO A 32 30.95 -21.03 11.98
CA PRO A 32 32.32 -21.55 12.00
C PRO A 32 33.31 -20.50 12.51
N PRO A 33 34.24 -20.84 13.42
CA PRO A 33 35.29 -19.94 13.86
C PRO A 33 36.32 -19.71 12.75
N GLU A 34 36.92 -18.53 12.68
CA GLU A 34 37.91 -18.19 11.64
C GLU A 34 39.24 -18.96 11.79
N ASN A 35 39.67 -19.34 13.01
CA ASN A 35 40.73 -20.32 13.33
C ASN A 35 41.05 -20.33 14.85
N PRO A 36 41.53 -21.45 15.47
CA PRO A 36 41.53 -22.84 15.00
C PRO A 36 40.22 -23.59 15.38
N ALA A 37 39.99 -24.73 14.74
CA ALA A 37 38.72 -25.44 14.73
C ALA A 37 38.45 -26.30 15.99
N THR A 38 37.89 -25.71 17.06
CA THR A 38 37.03 -26.38 18.09
C THR A 38 36.62 -25.34 19.14
N PRO A 39 35.32 -24.99 19.36
CA PRO A 39 34.14 -25.84 19.68
C PRO A 39 33.12 -25.94 18.50
N PRO A 40 31.86 -26.45 18.64
CA PRO A 40 30.91 -26.69 17.51
C PRO A 40 30.44 -25.44 16.71
N GLY A 41 31.16 -24.32 16.84
CA GLY A 41 30.85 -22.99 16.30
C GLY A 41 30.65 -21.97 17.43
N VAL A 42 30.62 -20.70 17.07
CA VAL A 42 30.22 -19.61 17.97
C VAL A 42 28.70 -19.42 17.84
N PRO A 43 27.91 -19.46 18.93
CA PRO A 43 26.48 -19.20 18.85
C PRO A 43 26.23 -17.71 18.56
N ILE A 44 25.70 -17.40 17.37
CA ILE A 44 25.39 -16.04 16.94
C ILE A 44 23.88 -15.93 16.68
N PRO A 45 23.21 -14.90 17.21
CA PRO A 45 21.81 -14.63 16.88
C PRO A 45 21.71 -14.04 15.47
N TYR A 46 21.01 -14.75 14.58
CA TYR A 46 20.74 -14.28 13.22
C TYR A 46 19.30 -13.76 13.09
N PRO A 47 19.05 -12.80 12.18
CA PRO A 47 17.71 -12.51 11.71
C PRO A 47 17.26 -13.58 10.72
N SER A 48 16.10 -14.20 10.97
CA SER A 48 15.52 -15.20 10.08
C SER A 48 14.31 -14.64 9.32
N PHE A 49 14.20 -14.94 8.03
CA PHE A 49 13.14 -14.42 7.15
C PHE A 49 12.33 -15.57 6.54
N GLY A 50 11.02 -15.39 6.46
CA GLY A 50 10.08 -16.31 5.81
C GLY A 50 9.29 -15.56 4.75
N MET A 51 8.98 -16.21 3.63
CA MET A 51 8.30 -15.62 2.49
C MET A 51 7.13 -16.51 2.08
N ALA A 52 5.93 -15.97 1.96
CA ALA A 52 4.76 -16.74 1.54
C ALA A 52 4.87 -17.24 0.09
N SER A 53 5.74 -16.66 -0.74
CA SER A 53 6.09 -17.24 -2.05
C SER A 53 6.66 -18.66 -1.96
N ASP A 54 7.19 -19.02 -0.79
CA ASP A 54 7.72 -20.34 -0.45
C ASP A 54 6.67 -21.27 0.19
N THR A 55 5.40 -20.84 0.29
CA THR A 55 4.28 -21.67 0.75
C THR A 55 4.18 -22.97 -0.05
N GLU A 56 4.06 -24.07 0.67
CA GLU A 56 3.69 -25.39 0.18
C GLU A 56 2.59 -26.01 1.06
N SER A 57 1.91 -27.03 0.54
CA SER A 57 0.85 -27.75 1.27
C SER A 57 -0.32 -26.85 1.75
N GLY A 58 -0.58 -25.76 1.02
CA GLY A 58 -1.75 -24.90 1.23
C GLY A 58 -3.06 -25.56 0.82
N THR A 59 -4.09 -24.73 0.66
CA THR A 59 -5.40 -25.15 0.12
C THR A 59 -5.30 -25.83 -1.26
N ALA A 60 -6.22 -26.74 -1.55
CA ALA A 60 -6.29 -27.45 -2.84
C ALA A 60 -7.33 -26.86 -3.81
N THR A 61 -8.42 -26.31 -3.27
CA THR A 61 -9.62 -25.89 -4.01
C THR A 61 -9.89 -24.39 -3.87
N VAL A 62 -9.57 -23.80 -2.72
CA VAL A 62 -9.73 -22.36 -2.48
C VAL A 62 -8.43 -21.65 -2.85
N LEU A 63 -8.43 -20.91 -3.96
CA LEU A 63 -7.25 -20.21 -4.45
C LEU A 63 -7.44 -18.71 -4.31
N ILE A 64 -6.41 -18.01 -3.83
CA ILE A 64 -6.33 -16.54 -3.91
C ILE A 64 -5.46 -16.23 -5.11
N SER A 65 -6.05 -15.56 -6.11
CA SER A 65 -5.34 -15.15 -7.33
C SER A 65 -4.71 -16.31 -8.11
N GLY A 66 -5.36 -17.48 -8.08
CA GLY A 66 -4.91 -18.69 -8.76
C GLY A 66 -3.87 -19.51 -8.00
N GLU A 67 -3.47 -19.08 -6.79
CA GLU A 67 -2.45 -19.77 -5.99
C GLU A 67 -2.99 -20.24 -4.64
N ILE A 68 -2.27 -21.19 -4.03
CA ILE A 68 -2.61 -21.83 -2.75
C ILE A 68 -2.53 -20.86 -1.56
N VAL A 69 -3.35 -21.12 -0.54
CA VAL A 69 -3.51 -20.28 0.65
C VAL A 69 -2.98 -21.00 1.90
N ASN A 70 -2.41 -20.24 2.85
CA ASN A 70 -1.94 -20.80 4.12
C ASN A 70 -3.13 -21.11 5.06
N ILE A 71 -3.15 -22.33 5.60
CA ILE A 71 -4.18 -22.84 6.51
C ILE A 71 -3.54 -23.62 7.65
N LYS A 72 -4.16 -23.52 8.84
CA LYS A 72 -3.72 -24.12 10.09
C LYS A 72 -3.28 -25.59 9.91
N ASN A 73 -2.12 -25.91 10.49
CA ASN A 73 -1.56 -27.27 10.62
C ASN A 73 -1.38 -28.06 9.31
N LYS A 74 -1.54 -27.42 8.14
CA LYS A 74 -1.34 -28.07 6.84
C LYS A 74 -0.30 -27.33 5.99
N SER A 75 -0.39 -26.00 5.93
CA SER A 75 0.55 -25.20 5.15
C SER A 75 1.82 -24.90 5.91
N ASP A 76 2.93 -24.87 5.19
CA ASP A 76 4.23 -24.39 5.67
C ASP A 76 4.95 -23.61 4.58
N GLU A 77 5.97 -22.85 4.95
CA GLU A 77 6.90 -22.28 3.98
C GLU A 77 8.16 -23.13 3.95
N LYS A 78 8.52 -23.61 2.75
CA LYS A 78 9.50 -24.68 2.54
C LYS A 78 10.90 -24.38 3.10
N LYS A 79 11.23 -23.09 3.29
CA LYS A 79 12.53 -22.63 3.79
C LYS A 79 12.43 -21.24 4.44
N THR A 80 13.40 -20.95 5.29
CA THR A 80 13.72 -19.60 5.79
C THR A 80 15.12 -19.17 5.32
N SER A 81 15.40 -17.88 5.34
CA SER A 81 16.70 -17.29 4.94
C SER A 81 17.27 -16.35 6.00
N GLY A 82 18.52 -15.91 5.86
CA GLY A 82 19.22 -14.97 6.74
C GLY A 82 20.13 -15.63 7.79
N THR A 83 20.03 -16.95 7.92
CA THR A 83 20.78 -17.78 8.87
C THR A 83 21.88 -18.61 8.19
N GLU A 84 22.16 -18.40 6.89
CA GLU A 84 23.06 -19.22 6.07
C GLU A 84 24.50 -19.25 6.62
N ALA A 85 24.96 -18.14 7.22
CA ALA A 85 26.29 -18.06 7.83
C ALA A 85 26.44 -18.94 9.08
N GLY A 86 25.34 -19.30 9.74
CA GLY A 86 25.30 -20.22 10.88
C GLY A 86 25.41 -21.69 10.46
N CYS A 87 26.42 -22.03 9.66
CA CYS A 87 26.56 -23.33 8.99
C CYS A 87 27.55 -24.30 9.65
N ALA A 88 27.99 -24.04 10.89
CA ALA A 88 28.83 -24.99 11.63
C ALA A 88 28.08 -26.31 11.87
N ALA A 89 28.78 -27.35 12.32
CA ALA A 89 28.23 -28.70 12.43
C ALA A 89 26.89 -28.77 13.19
N LYS A 90 26.73 -27.99 14.28
CA LYS A 90 25.49 -27.93 15.06
C LYS A 90 24.38 -27.11 14.40
N LYS A 91 24.69 -26.11 13.57
CA LYS A 91 23.73 -25.15 12.96
C LYS A 91 22.84 -24.48 14.02
N GLY A 92 21.52 -24.49 13.89
CA GLY A 92 20.59 -23.98 14.89
C GLY A 92 20.73 -24.67 16.25
N ILE A 93 20.71 -23.88 17.32
CA ILE A 93 20.90 -24.39 18.69
C ILE A 93 19.85 -25.43 19.09
N ILE A 94 18.59 -25.25 18.67
CA ILE A 94 17.48 -26.16 18.92
C ILE A 94 17.37 -27.19 17.79
N THR A 95 17.28 -26.73 16.54
CA THR A 95 16.81 -27.58 15.43
C THR A 95 17.92 -28.27 14.65
N SER A 96 19.17 -27.84 14.84
CA SER A 96 20.29 -28.22 13.98
C SER A 96 20.07 -28.00 12.48
N LYS A 97 19.28 -26.96 12.15
CA LYS A 97 19.07 -26.42 10.81
C LYS A 97 19.46 -24.95 10.78
N ASN A 98 19.69 -24.39 9.59
CA ASN A 98 20.01 -22.96 9.40
C ASN A 98 19.28 -22.34 8.19
N THR A 99 18.27 -23.02 7.65
CA THR A 99 17.38 -22.61 6.53
C THR A 99 16.13 -23.52 6.51
N GLY A 100 15.72 -24.03 7.68
CA GLY A 100 14.58 -24.95 7.80
C GLY A 100 13.24 -24.31 7.46
N LYS A 101 12.15 -25.06 7.59
CA LYS A 101 10.80 -24.57 7.28
C LYS A 101 10.33 -23.49 8.25
N LYS A 102 9.28 -22.74 7.85
CA LYS A 102 8.48 -21.89 8.75
C LYS A 102 7.09 -22.49 8.92
N TYR A 103 6.60 -22.47 10.15
CA TYR A 103 5.25 -22.92 10.52
C TYR A 103 4.50 -21.84 11.27
N PHE A 104 3.17 -21.87 11.19
CA PHE A 104 2.27 -20.94 11.85
C PHE A 104 1.76 -21.49 13.19
N ASN A 105 1.67 -20.62 14.18
CA ASN A 105 1.34 -20.88 15.58
C ASN A 105 0.05 -20.16 16.03
N SER A 106 -0.51 -19.27 15.21
CA SER A 106 -1.87 -18.75 15.37
C SER A 106 -2.57 -18.61 14.02
N TRP A 107 -3.88 -18.38 14.05
CA TRP A 107 -4.77 -18.40 12.89
C TRP A 107 -6.10 -17.71 13.22
N SER A 108 -6.97 -17.54 12.22
CA SER A 108 -8.34 -17.04 12.40
C SER A 108 -9.16 -17.88 13.39
N THR A 109 -10.01 -17.21 14.17
CA THR A 109 -10.88 -17.88 15.15
C THR A 109 -12.14 -18.49 14.52
N ASP A 110 -12.55 -18.00 13.36
CA ASP A 110 -13.86 -18.29 12.76
C ASP A 110 -13.85 -18.43 11.23
N VAL A 111 -12.92 -17.78 10.51
CA VAL A 111 -12.79 -17.91 9.05
C VAL A 111 -11.95 -19.12 8.70
N LYS A 112 -12.52 -20.00 7.88
CA LYS A 112 -11.91 -21.28 7.52
C LYS A 112 -11.97 -21.52 6.02
N PHE A 113 -10.87 -22.00 5.45
CA PHE A 113 -10.84 -22.58 4.10
C PHE A 113 -10.64 -24.08 4.21
N GLU A 114 -11.44 -24.85 3.47
CA GLU A 114 -11.38 -26.32 3.49
C GLU A 114 -11.54 -26.92 4.89
N GLY A 115 -12.36 -26.27 5.73
CA GLY A 115 -12.62 -26.69 7.11
C GLY A 115 -11.54 -26.27 8.12
N GLU A 116 -10.42 -25.69 7.68
CA GLU A 116 -9.32 -25.28 8.54
C GLU A 116 -9.18 -23.76 8.64
N PRO A 117 -8.85 -23.22 9.83
CA PRO A 117 -8.58 -21.80 10.00
C PRO A 117 -7.53 -21.24 9.05
N VAL A 118 -7.81 -20.07 8.47
CA VAL A 118 -6.86 -19.36 7.61
C VAL A 118 -5.79 -18.64 8.44
N ILE A 119 -4.59 -18.53 7.89
CA ILE A 119 -3.51 -17.71 8.46
C ILE A 119 -3.65 -16.28 7.96
N ARG A 120 -3.41 -15.28 8.82
CA ARG A 120 -3.59 -13.86 8.48
C ARG A 120 -2.40 -13.01 8.88
N PHE A 121 -2.45 -11.72 8.52
CA PHE A 121 -1.63 -10.68 9.09
C PHE A 121 -1.62 -10.78 10.62
N SER A 122 -0.46 -10.58 11.24
CA SER A 122 -0.18 -10.67 12.68
C SER A 122 -0.31 -12.06 13.31
N ASP A 123 -0.72 -13.09 12.55
CA ASP A 123 -0.69 -14.45 13.08
C ASP A 123 0.76 -14.90 13.29
N LEU A 124 1.04 -15.58 14.40
CA LEU A 124 2.41 -15.89 14.80
C LEU A 124 2.97 -17.05 13.98
N ALA A 125 4.27 -17.02 13.70
CA ALA A 125 5.03 -18.06 13.04
C ALA A 125 6.36 -18.33 13.76
N THR A 126 6.91 -19.51 13.57
CA THR A 126 8.23 -19.91 14.09
C THR A 126 9.10 -20.41 12.95
N HIS A 127 10.41 -20.17 13.03
CA HIS A 127 11.34 -20.33 11.91
C HIS A 127 12.33 -21.47 12.08
N ASN A 128 12.99 -21.81 10.97
CA ASN A 128 14.14 -22.69 10.88
C ASN A 128 13.88 -24.07 11.52
N HIS A 129 12.74 -24.65 11.16
CA HIS A 129 12.25 -25.90 11.72
C HIS A 129 13.02 -27.13 11.23
N ALA A 130 13.11 -28.12 12.11
CA ALA A 130 13.39 -29.52 11.75
C ALA A 130 12.13 -30.41 11.81
N SER A 131 10.95 -29.77 11.87
CA SER A 131 9.58 -30.31 12.00
C SER A 131 9.37 -31.23 13.21
N PRO A 132 8.50 -30.87 14.19
CA PRO A 132 7.70 -29.64 14.32
C PRO A 132 8.38 -28.54 15.15
N ILE A 133 9.64 -28.73 15.56
CA ILE A 133 10.34 -27.82 16.48
C ILE A 133 11.04 -26.73 15.67
N GLY A 134 10.78 -25.46 16.02
CA GLY A 134 11.41 -24.26 15.46
C GLY A 134 12.62 -23.80 16.27
N ASN A 135 13.53 -23.06 15.63
CA ASN A 135 14.73 -22.51 16.28
C ASN A 135 14.50 -21.12 16.89
N THR A 136 13.41 -20.45 16.50
CA THR A 136 13.01 -19.12 17.00
C THR A 136 11.79 -19.22 17.90
N GLY A 137 11.61 -18.19 18.74
CA GLY A 137 10.30 -17.93 19.36
C GLY A 137 9.24 -17.51 18.32
N PRO A 138 7.96 -17.46 18.72
CA PRO A 138 6.89 -16.97 17.87
C PRO A 138 7.11 -15.51 17.45
N TRP A 139 6.96 -15.23 16.16
CA TRP A 139 7.11 -13.91 15.55
C TRP A 139 5.90 -13.60 14.66
N PRO A 140 5.41 -12.36 14.60
CA PRO A 140 4.25 -12.03 13.78
C PRO A 140 4.53 -12.22 12.29
N GLU A 141 3.59 -12.87 11.61
CA GLU A 141 3.50 -12.90 10.16
C GLU A 141 3.04 -11.54 9.67
N ILE A 142 3.88 -10.92 8.86
CA ILE A 142 3.56 -9.68 8.20
C ILE A 142 3.09 -10.08 6.81
N CYS A 143 1.79 -10.38 6.67
CA CYS A 143 1.14 -10.12 5.37
C CYS A 143 1.44 -8.66 5.01
N LYS A 144 1.43 -8.29 3.73
CA LYS A 144 1.61 -6.86 3.49
C LYS A 144 0.55 -6.15 4.34
N PRO A 145 0.91 -5.25 5.28
CA PRO A 145 -0.06 -4.23 5.63
C PRO A 145 -0.39 -3.65 4.26
N GLY A 146 -1.63 -3.82 3.77
CA GLY A 146 -1.98 -3.78 2.35
C GLY A 146 -0.99 -2.93 1.57
N THR A 147 -0.34 -3.53 0.58
CA THR A 147 0.71 -3.02 -0.31
C THR A 147 0.64 -1.56 -0.81
N ASP A 148 0.30 -0.55 -0.02
CA ASP A 148 -0.72 0.34 -0.59
C ASP A 148 -0.29 1.80 -0.75
N VAL A 149 0.74 2.27 -0.04
CA VAL A 149 1.14 3.70 -0.17
C VAL A 149 2.61 3.88 -0.51
N PHE A 150 3.55 3.21 0.17
CA PHE A 150 4.98 3.40 -0.08
C PHE A 150 5.45 2.75 -1.39
N ASP A 151 5.04 1.52 -1.66
CA ASP A 151 5.29 0.84 -2.93
C ASP A 151 4.64 1.61 -4.09
N CYS A 152 3.44 2.16 -3.85
CA CYS A 152 2.73 3.00 -4.80
C CYS A 152 3.42 4.34 -5.03
N ALA A 153 3.88 5.02 -3.99
CA ALA A 153 4.67 6.24 -4.13
C ALA A 153 5.95 5.99 -4.93
N ALA A 154 6.65 4.88 -4.68
CA ALA A 154 7.86 4.50 -5.41
C ALA A 154 7.58 4.14 -6.88
N LEU A 155 6.45 3.48 -7.18
CA LEU A 155 6.02 3.21 -8.55
C LEU A 155 5.70 4.51 -9.30
N LEU A 156 4.94 5.40 -8.65
CA LEU A 156 4.54 6.68 -9.21
C LEU A 156 5.76 7.59 -9.43
N GLU A 157 6.73 7.59 -8.54
CA GLU A 157 8.01 8.28 -8.72
C GLU A 157 8.76 7.78 -9.96
N LYS A 158 8.85 6.45 -10.16
CA LYS A 158 9.53 5.85 -11.32
C LYS A 158 8.92 6.24 -12.67
N ILE A 159 7.62 6.52 -12.71
CA ILE A 159 6.94 6.94 -13.95
C ILE A 159 6.89 8.46 -14.12
N GLY A 160 7.46 9.24 -13.20
CA GLY A 160 7.48 10.70 -13.26
C GLY A 160 6.24 11.37 -12.67
N MET A 161 5.56 10.71 -11.73
CA MET A 161 4.38 11.19 -11.01
C MET A 161 4.57 11.18 -9.49
N PRO A 162 5.65 11.75 -8.92
CA PRO A 162 5.85 11.73 -7.48
C PRO A 162 4.66 12.35 -6.76
N VAL A 163 4.21 11.68 -5.69
CA VAL A 163 3.12 12.17 -4.84
C VAL A 163 3.71 13.02 -3.73
N HIS A 164 3.10 14.16 -3.46
CA HIS A 164 3.48 15.09 -2.38
C HIS A 164 2.26 15.64 -1.67
N THR A 165 2.44 16.26 -0.51
CA THR A 165 1.35 17.01 0.13
C THR A 165 1.27 18.41 -0.46
N HIS A 166 0.07 18.98 -0.57
CA HIS A 166 -0.13 20.28 -1.21
C HIS A 166 0.78 21.39 -0.65
N ALA A 167 0.95 21.47 0.67
CA ALA A 167 1.83 22.46 1.31
C ALA A 167 3.33 22.24 1.05
N LYS A 168 3.76 21.03 0.71
CA LYS A 168 5.15 20.67 0.41
C LYS A 168 5.30 20.29 -1.06
N SER A 169 4.81 21.15 -1.95
CA SER A 169 4.89 20.89 -3.37
C SER A 169 6.25 21.22 -3.98
N ASP A 170 6.82 20.24 -4.67
CA ASP A 170 8.06 20.40 -5.46
C ASP A 170 7.78 20.61 -6.95
N CYS A 171 6.55 20.97 -7.32
CA CYS A 171 6.15 21.17 -8.72
C CYS A 171 6.81 22.37 -9.42
N THR A 172 7.46 23.25 -8.66
CA THR A 172 8.18 24.42 -9.18
C THR A 172 9.67 24.13 -9.16
N THR A 173 10.36 24.28 -10.29
CA THR A 173 11.81 24.07 -10.36
C THR A 173 12.58 25.15 -9.57
N ALA A 174 13.84 24.87 -9.23
CA ALA A 174 14.69 25.85 -8.56
C ALA A 174 14.87 27.13 -9.41
N GLU A 175 14.94 27.02 -10.74
CA GLU A 175 15.05 28.18 -11.62
C GLU A 175 13.74 29.00 -11.64
N GLU A 176 12.58 28.33 -11.67
CA GLU A 176 11.28 28.99 -11.58
C GLU A 176 11.09 29.73 -10.25
N LYS A 177 11.52 29.12 -9.13
CA LYS A 177 11.53 29.76 -7.81
C LYS A 177 12.44 31.00 -7.80
N ALA A 178 13.66 30.88 -8.32
CA ALA A 178 14.63 31.98 -8.34
C ALA A 178 14.20 33.14 -9.26
N ALA A 179 13.52 32.85 -10.37
CA ALA A 179 13.08 33.85 -11.34
C ALA A 179 11.86 34.67 -10.88
N GLY A 180 11.18 34.29 -9.78
CA GLY A 180 9.93 34.93 -9.34
C GLY A 180 8.80 34.86 -10.38
N LYS A 181 8.92 33.94 -11.35
CA LYS A 181 7.97 33.74 -12.45
C LYS A 181 6.97 32.65 -12.09
N LYS A 182 5.89 32.53 -12.89
CA LYS A 182 4.87 31.52 -12.64
C LYS A 182 5.38 30.16 -13.11
N PRO A 183 5.19 29.09 -12.31
CA PRO A 183 5.62 27.76 -12.70
C PRO A 183 4.77 27.22 -13.84
N VAL A 184 5.34 26.36 -14.68
CA VAL A 184 4.60 25.62 -15.71
C VAL A 184 3.70 24.56 -15.08
N LYS A 185 4.17 23.91 -14.00
CA LYS A 185 3.42 22.90 -13.25
C LYS A 185 2.90 23.43 -11.92
N GLU A 186 1.73 22.94 -11.52
CA GLU A 186 1.15 23.23 -10.20
C GLU A 186 0.73 21.91 -9.54
N SER A 187 0.57 21.91 -8.21
CA SER A 187 0.01 20.76 -7.48
C SER A 187 -1.45 20.57 -7.86
N GLU A 188 -1.76 19.40 -8.41
CA GLU A 188 -3.14 18.99 -8.67
C GLU A 188 -3.68 18.20 -7.50
N HIS A 189 -4.83 18.64 -6.98
CA HIS A 189 -5.63 17.83 -6.08
C HIS A 189 -6.45 16.82 -6.86
N PHE A 190 -6.46 15.57 -6.42
CA PHE A 190 -7.33 14.57 -7.02
C PHE A 190 -8.81 14.92 -6.82
N PHE A 191 -9.20 15.17 -5.58
CA PHE A 191 -10.55 15.63 -5.25
C PHE A 191 -10.56 17.15 -5.19
N GLU A 192 -11.46 17.79 -5.93
CA GLU A 192 -11.61 19.24 -5.84
C GLU A 192 -12.12 19.64 -4.45
N ASN A 193 -11.70 20.82 -3.96
CA ASN A 193 -12.13 21.33 -2.65
C ASN A 193 -13.65 21.32 -2.48
N GLN A 194 -14.41 21.59 -3.54
CA GLN A 194 -15.88 21.58 -3.53
C GLN A 194 -16.50 20.20 -3.23
N MET A 195 -15.72 19.12 -3.27
CA MET A 195 -16.16 17.78 -2.89
C MET A 195 -16.13 17.59 -1.37
N LEU A 196 -15.19 18.25 -0.67
CA LEU A 196 -14.84 17.97 0.73
C LEU A 196 -15.01 19.19 1.65
N GLN A 197 -15.10 20.40 1.10
CA GLN A 197 -15.30 21.66 1.81
C GLN A 197 -16.46 22.47 1.23
N LYS A 198 -17.16 23.23 2.07
CA LYS A 198 -18.27 24.12 1.65
C LYS A 198 -17.80 25.35 0.89
N ALA A 199 -16.57 25.79 1.17
CA ALA A 199 -15.89 26.87 0.49
C ALA A 199 -14.38 26.63 0.58
N ARG A 200 -13.61 27.22 -0.33
CA ARG A 200 -12.14 27.12 -0.30
C ARG A 200 -11.60 27.74 0.99
N GLY A 201 -10.90 26.94 1.81
CA GLY A 201 -10.41 27.36 3.12
C GLY A 201 -11.53 27.55 4.17
N GLY A 202 -12.74 27.10 3.85
CA GLY A 202 -13.90 27.12 4.73
C GLY A 202 -14.11 25.80 5.47
N PRO A 203 -15.26 25.63 6.16
CA PRO A 203 -15.53 24.42 6.92
C PRO A 203 -15.68 23.20 6.01
N ASN A 204 -15.18 22.06 6.51
CA ASN A 204 -15.34 20.77 5.88
C ASN A 204 -16.79 20.29 5.91
N TYR A 205 -17.15 19.41 4.98
CA TYR A 205 -18.40 18.66 5.03
C TYR A 205 -18.40 17.68 6.21
N LYS A 206 -19.60 17.33 6.70
CA LYS A 206 -19.75 16.55 7.92
C LYS A 206 -18.99 15.23 7.83
N ASN A 207 -19.06 14.56 6.69
CA ASN A 207 -18.44 13.25 6.48
C ASN A 207 -16.90 13.27 6.51
N PHE A 208 -16.26 14.43 6.35
CA PHE A 208 -14.80 14.59 6.30
C PHE A 208 -14.30 15.67 7.26
N PRO A 209 -14.58 15.54 8.57
CA PRO A 209 -14.32 16.63 9.53
C PRO A 209 -12.83 16.97 9.63
N LYS A 210 -11.94 16.01 9.35
CA LYS A 210 -10.49 16.16 9.44
C LYS A 210 -9.80 16.28 8.07
N TYR A 211 -10.54 16.61 7.02
CA TYR A 211 -9.91 16.91 5.73
C TYR A 211 -9.07 18.18 5.83
N ASP A 212 -7.86 18.14 5.27
CA ASP A 212 -6.94 19.27 5.24
C ASP A 212 -6.37 19.40 3.83
N VAL A 213 -6.75 20.48 3.15
CA VAL A 213 -6.29 20.77 1.79
C VAL A 213 -4.77 20.81 1.71
N ASP A 214 -4.07 21.29 2.74
CA ASP A 214 -2.62 21.42 2.74
C ASP A 214 -1.89 20.07 2.89
N GLN A 215 -2.56 19.09 3.50
CA GLN A 215 -2.05 17.73 3.68
C GLN A 215 -2.55 16.74 2.64
N ALA A 216 -3.52 17.13 1.81
CA ALA A 216 -4.09 16.24 0.81
C ALA A 216 -3.03 15.83 -0.23
N PRO A 217 -2.98 14.53 -0.62
CA PRO A 217 -2.03 14.04 -1.60
C PRO A 217 -2.30 14.69 -2.96
N CYS A 218 -1.23 15.11 -3.63
CA CYS A 218 -1.22 15.78 -4.91
C CYS A 218 -0.17 15.17 -5.83
N VAL A 219 -0.30 15.42 -7.13
CA VAL A 219 0.75 15.19 -8.14
C VAL A 219 0.99 16.47 -8.92
N CYS A 220 2.17 16.61 -9.50
CA CYS A 220 2.49 17.77 -10.32
C CYS A 220 1.92 17.61 -11.73
N MET A 221 1.03 18.50 -12.12
CA MET A 221 0.47 18.54 -13.46
C MET A 221 0.78 19.84 -14.17
N THR A 222 0.94 19.76 -15.49
CA THR A 222 1.12 20.95 -16.31
C THR A 222 -0.15 21.80 -16.27
N SER A 223 -0.01 23.02 -15.76
CA SER A 223 -1.14 23.93 -15.50
C SER A 223 -1.09 25.22 -16.31
N ARG A 224 0.05 25.51 -16.96
CA ARG A 224 0.24 26.71 -17.78
C ARG A 224 0.97 26.38 -19.06
N HIS A 225 0.63 27.09 -20.13
CA HIS A 225 1.42 27.09 -21.36
C HIS A 225 2.80 27.68 -21.09
N LYS A 226 3.82 27.13 -21.75
CA LYS A 226 5.21 27.60 -21.61
C LYS A 226 5.46 28.76 -22.57
N GLU A 227 6.02 29.85 -22.05
CA GLU A 227 6.47 31.01 -22.83
C GLU A 227 7.89 30.77 -23.40
N ALA A 228 8.33 31.62 -24.32
CA ALA A 228 9.64 31.50 -24.97
C ALA A 228 10.83 31.56 -23.98
N ASP A 229 10.65 32.23 -22.84
CA ASP A 229 11.62 32.34 -21.76
C ASP A 229 11.65 31.09 -20.85
N GLY A 230 10.79 30.11 -21.13
CA GLY A 230 10.73 28.84 -20.45
C GLY A 230 9.77 28.78 -19.25
N PHE A 231 9.09 29.88 -18.91
CA PHE A 231 8.22 29.97 -17.74
C PHE A 231 6.73 29.88 -18.10
N GLY A 232 5.86 29.72 -17.08
CA GLY A 232 4.42 29.64 -17.28
C GLY A 232 3.80 30.98 -17.73
N LYS A 233 2.99 30.92 -18.78
CA LYS A 233 2.19 32.03 -19.31
C LYS A 233 1.33 32.70 -18.23
N ARG A 234 1.21 34.03 -18.34
CA ARG A 234 0.34 34.87 -17.49
C ARG A 234 -0.87 35.36 -18.28
N GLY A 235 -1.90 35.80 -17.55
CA GLY A 235 -3.11 36.38 -18.13
C GLY A 235 -4.20 35.37 -18.47
N GLU A 236 -5.25 35.87 -19.11
CA GLU A 236 -6.41 35.08 -19.48
C GLU A 236 -6.04 33.95 -20.46
N GLY A 237 -6.68 32.79 -20.30
CA GLY A 237 -6.39 31.62 -21.12
C GLY A 237 -5.03 30.95 -20.86
N SER A 238 -4.22 31.45 -19.91
CA SER A 238 -2.89 30.88 -19.64
C SER A 238 -2.91 29.41 -19.24
N LYS A 239 -4.03 28.95 -18.69
CA LYS A 239 -4.27 27.57 -18.24
C LYS A 239 -5.19 26.77 -19.15
N LYS A 240 -5.88 27.42 -20.08
CA LYS A 240 -6.92 26.76 -20.89
C LYS A 240 -6.29 25.65 -21.73
N ASN A 241 -6.94 24.50 -21.79
CA ASN A 241 -6.45 23.31 -22.52
C ASN A 241 -5.09 22.78 -22.04
N THR A 242 -4.79 22.92 -20.75
CA THR A 242 -3.64 22.26 -20.10
C THR A 242 -4.12 21.00 -19.37
N PRO A 243 -3.27 20.00 -19.13
CA PRO A 243 -3.64 18.80 -18.37
C PRO A 243 -4.42 19.07 -17.08
N HIS A 244 -3.94 20.01 -16.26
CA HIS A 244 -4.62 20.41 -15.02
C HIS A 244 -6.02 20.99 -15.31
N TYR A 245 -6.16 21.81 -16.35
CA TYR A 245 -7.44 22.44 -16.69
C TYR A 245 -8.45 21.42 -17.17
N GLU A 246 -8.07 20.52 -18.09
CA GLU A 246 -8.97 19.52 -18.66
C GLU A 246 -9.46 18.54 -17.60
N LYS A 247 -8.55 18.00 -16.76
CA LYS A 247 -8.95 17.16 -15.63
C LYS A 247 -9.92 17.86 -14.68
N THR A 248 -9.72 19.16 -14.43
CA THR A 248 -10.65 19.96 -13.60
C THR A 248 -11.98 20.19 -14.32
N ALA A 249 -11.98 20.36 -15.64
CA ALA A 249 -13.19 20.54 -16.43
C ALA A 249 -14.06 19.28 -16.38
N ASP A 250 -13.47 18.09 -16.58
CA ASP A 250 -14.17 16.81 -16.51
C ASP A 250 -14.82 16.59 -15.14
N MET A 251 -14.11 16.89 -14.06
CA MET A 251 -14.64 16.76 -12.71
C MET A 251 -15.75 17.76 -12.42
N ARG A 252 -15.66 18.99 -12.94
CA ARG A 252 -16.74 19.98 -12.81
C ARG A 252 -17.97 19.61 -13.60
N GLU A 253 -17.82 19.05 -14.79
CA GLU A 253 -18.93 18.52 -15.57
C GLU A 253 -19.62 17.38 -14.82
N PHE A 254 -18.85 16.40 -14.32
CA PHE A 254 -19.36 15.31 -13.50
C PHE A 254 -20.10 15.81 -12.25
N LEU A 255 -19.57 16.83 -11.58
CA LEU A 255 -20.17 17.38 -10.37
C LEU A 255 -21.34 18.35 -10.62
N ALA A 256 -21.55 18.79 -11.87
CA ALA A 256 -22.67 19.61 -12.30
C ALA A 256 -23.87 18.75 -12.75
N ASP A 257 -23.69 17.43 -12.85
CA ASP A 257 -24.76 16.49 -13.12
C ASP A 257 -25.83 16.54 -12.02
N ASN A 258 -27.01 17.04 -12.38
CA ASN A 258 -28.15 17.19 -11.47
C ASN A 258 -28.81 15.86 -11.12
N GLU A 259 -28.52 14.78 -11.86
CA GLU A 259 -29.03 13.44 -11.53
C GLU A 259 -28.31 12.83 -10.32
N ASN A 260 -27.10 13.27 -10.03
CA ASN A 260 -26.30 12.78 -8.91
C ASN A 260 -25.53 13.92 -8.20
N PRO A 261 -26.24 14.84 -7.52
CA PRO A 261 -25.65 16.06 -6.94
C PRO A 261 -24.65 15.79 -5.79
N GLN A 262 -24.70 14.59 -5.21
CA GLN A 262 -23.85 14.12 -4.11
C GLN A 262 -23.37 12.69 -4.40
N PRO A 263 -22.40 12.52 -5.32
CA PRO A 263 -21.89 11.20 -5.64
C PRO A 263 -21.19 10.59 -4.42
N THR A 264 -20.97 9.27 -4.47
CA THR A 264 -20.12 8.62 -3.48
C THR A 264 -18.65 8.90 -3.76
N VAL A 265 -17.79 8.75 -2.75
CA VAL A 265 -16.33 8.81 -2.90
C VAL A 265 -15.86 7.84 -3.99
N GLY A 266 -16.43 6.63 -4.04
CA GLY A 266 -16.07 5.63 -5.06
C GLY A 266 -16.31 6.14 -6.47
N LYS A 267 -17.53 6.62 -6.77
CA LYS A 267 -17.86 7.18 -8.10
C LYS A 267 -17.03 8.42 -8.43
N ALA A 268 -16.82 9.30 -7.46
CA ALA A 268 -15.97 10.48 -7.66
C ALA A 268 -14.51 10.09 -7.92
N CYS A 269 -14.00 9.07 -7.24
CA CYS A 269 -12.65 8.57 -7.44
C CYS A 269 -12.48 7.91 -8.80
N GLU A 270 -13.42 7.06 -9.21
CA GLU A 270 -13.43 6.45 -10.55
C GLU A 270 -13.35 7.53 -11.63
N LYS A 271 -14.24 8.51 -11.59
CA LYS A 271 -14.24 9.60 -12.57
C LYS A 271 -12.96 10.45 -12.51
N THR A 272 -12.42 10.66 -11.31
CA THR A 272 -11.14 11.37 -11.14
C THR A 272 -9.99 10.60 -11.78
N MET A 273 -9.93 9.28 -11.62
CA MET A 273 -8.87 8.45 -12.19
C MET A 273 -8.99 8.33 -13.70
N GLU A 274 -10.20 8.31 -14.25
CA GLU A 274 -10.43 8.44 -15.70
C GLU A 274 -9.81 9.75 -16.22
N ALA A 275 -10.18 10.89 -15.62
CA ALA A 275 -9.67 12.19 -16.04
C ALA A 275 -8.14 12.32 -15.86
N VAL A 276 -7.58 11.76 -14.78
CA VAL A 276 -6.11 11.71 -14.60
C VAL A 276 -5.47 10.82 -15.66
N GLY A 277 -6.05 9.66 -15.96
CA GLY A 277 -5.55 8.74 -16.99
C GLY A 277 -5.55 9.36 -18.39
N GLU A 278 -6.58 10.14 -18.72
CA GLU A 278 -6.72 10.83 -20.00
C GLU A 278 -5.76 12.01 -20.14
N HIS A 279 -5.58 12.82 -19.09
CA HIS A 279 -4.90 14.12 -19.22
C HIS A 279 -3.48 14.17 -18.67
N HIS A 280 -3.12 13.32 -17.70
CA HIS A 280 -1.82 13.45 -17.03
C HIS A 280 -0.66 13.14 -17.96
N GLU A 281 0.27 14.10 -18.12
CA GLU A 281 1.36 14.01 -19.11
C GLU A 281 2.25 12.77 -18.96
N ALA A 282 2.53 12.34 -17.73
CA ALA A 282 3.39 11.18 -17.44
C ALA A 282 2.77 9.82 -17.79
N LEU A 283 1.44 9.76 -17.95
CA LEU A 283 0.74 8.54 -18.37
C LEU A 283 0.65 8.44 -19.89
N GLN A 284 0.85 9.54 -20.62
CA GLN A 284 0.82 9.54 -22.08
C GLN A 284 1.96 8.68 -22.65
N GLY A 285 1.61 7.79 -23.57
CA GLY A 285 2.56 6.86 -24.19
C GLY A 285 3.03 5.68 -23.32
N LYS A 286 2.49 5.52 -22.10
CA LYS A 286 2.70 4.30 -21.29
C LYS A 286 1.78 3.17 -21.75
N ASP A 287 2.22 1.93 -21.54
CA ASP A 287 1.38 0.75 -21.77
C ASP A 287 0.22 0.66 -20.77
N ASP A 288 -0.84 -0.05 -21.16
CA ASP A 288 -2.10 -0.12 -20.40
C ASP A 288 -1.90 -0.67 -18.99
N LYS A 289 -0.95 -1.61 -18.81
CA LYS A 289 -0.65 -2.15 -17.49
C LYS A 289 0.00 -1.10 -16.62
N THR A 290 1.02 -0.40 -17.10
CA THR A 290 1.66 0.69 -16.34
C THR A 290 0.67 1.80 -15.98
N LYS A 291 -0.22 2.17 -16.91
CA LYS A 291 -1.29 3.15 -16.63
C LYS A 291 -2.22 2.68 -15.53
N LYS A 292 -2.70 1.43 -15.65
CA LYS A 292 -3.58 0.82 -14.67
C LYS A 292 -2.93 0.76 -13.29
N ASP A 293 -1.69 0.27 -13.22
CA ASP A 293 -0.93 0.16 -11.97
C ASP A 293 -0.74 1.53 -11.30
N ALA A 294 -0.48 2.58 -12.08
CA ALA A 294 -0.37 3.96 -11.58
C ALA A 294 -1.70 4.50 -11.03
N LEU A 295 -2.81 4.31 -11.75
CA LEU A 295 -4.13 4.78 -11.34
C LEU A 295 -4.67 4.01 -10.12
N ASP A 296 -4.43 2.69 -10.06
CA ASP A 296 -4.77 1.86 -8.90
C ASP A 296 -3.98 2.34 -7.66
N CYS A 297 -2.70 2.67 -7.84
CA CYS A 297 -1.87 3.23 -6.77
C CYS A 297 -2.34 4.61 -6.30
N LEU A 298 -2.70 5.50 -7.23
CA LEU A 298 -3.24 6.80 -6.87
C LEU A 298 -4.57 6.69 -6.12
N THR A 299 -5.48 5.87 -6.62
CA THR A 299 -6.78 5.56 -5.99
C THR A 299 -6.57 5.20 -4.53
N LEU A 300 -5.63 4.31 -4.28
CA LEU A 300 -5.36 3.75 -2.98
C LEU A 300 -4.78 4.75 -1.99
N ILE A 301 -3.83 5.58 -2.44
CA ILE A 301 -3.28 6.69 -1.65
C ILE A 301 -4.38 7.67 -1.26
N ILE A 302 -5.25 8.03 -2.21
CA ILE A 302 -6.34 8.99 -2.00
C ILE A 302 -7.37 8.44 -1.03
N LEU A 303 -7.85 7.22 -1.26
CA LEU A 303 -8.86 6.60 -0.40
C LEU A 303 -8.33 6.37 1.01
N SER A 304 -7.04 6.04 1.16
CA SER A 304 -6.40 5.93 2.48
C SER A 304 -6.39 7.26 3.22
N TYR A 305 -6.05 8.35 2.54
CA TYR A 305 -6.11 9.69 3.11
C TYR A 305 -7.55 10.09 3.49
N LEU A 306 -8.51 9.86 2.58
CA LEU A 306 -9.92 10.18 2.84
C LEU A 306 -10.50 9.36 4.00
N ALA A 307 -10.16 8.09 4.10
CA ALA A 307 -10.55 7.23 5.22
C ALA A 307 -9.99 7.76 6.55
N ALA A 308 -8.73 8.22 6.57
CA ALA A 308 -8.12 8.82 7.75
C ALA A 308 -8.78 10.15 8.15
N SER A 309 -9.27 10.92 7.17
CA SER A 309 -9.94 12.21 7.36
C SER A 309 -11.45 12.13 7.62
N ALA A 310 -12.05 10.96 7.40
CA ALA A 310 -13.49 10.74 7.49
C ALA A 310 -14.01 10.70 8.94
N GLN A 311 -15.35 10.78 9.07
CA GLN A 311 -16.00 10.47 10.33
C GLN A 311 -15.74 9.02 10.74
N PRO A 312 -15.40 8.77 12.01
CA PRO A 312 -15.28 7.42 12.51
C PRO A 312 -16.59 6.64 12.34
N VAL A 313 -16.47 5.36 12.01
CA VAL A 313 -17.56 4.40 11.94
C VAL A 313 -17.55 3.50 13.17
N LYS A 314 -18.72 2.99 13.54
CA LYS A 314 -18.83 2.02 14.63
C LYS A 314 -18.49 0.64 14.11
N ASP A 315 -17.49 0.01 14.69
CA ASP A 315 -17.10 -1.35 14.37
C ASP A 315 -18.22 -2.33 14.80
N ALA A 316 -18.68 -3.16 13.86
CA ALA A 316 -19.83 -4.04 14.09
C ALA A 316 -19.54 -5.15 15.12
N GLN A 317 -18.28 -5.53 15.30
CA GLN A 317 -17.87 -6.64 16.15
C GLN A 317 -17.53 -6.16 17.58
N THR A 318 -16.82 -5.05 17.68
CA THR A 318 -16.32 -4.51 18.95
C THR A 318 -17.17 -3.38 19.51
N GLY A 319 -18.05 -2.78 18.69
CA GLY A 319 -18.85 -1.62 19.04
C GLY A 319 -18.03 -0.33 19.24
N LYS A 320 -16.71 -0.36 19.06
CA LYS A 320 -15.81 0.78 19.20
C LYS A 320 -15.82 1.64 17.94
N MET A 321 -15.54 2.92 18.10
CA MET A 321 -15.33 3.81 16.96
C MET A 321 -13.94 3.56 16.37
N ARG A 322 -13.88 3.41 15.04
CA ARG A 322 -12.63 3.33 14.26
C ARG A 322 -12.76 4.16 12.99
N GLN A 323 -11.64 4.42 12.31
CA GLN A 323 -11.74 4.99 10.97
C GLN A 323 -12.32 3.97 9.99
N PRO A 324 -13.08 4.44 8.98
CA PRO A 324 -13.57 3.57 7.92
C PRO A 324 -12.40 2.95 7.16
N THR A 325 -12.60 1.77 6.59
CA THR A 325 -11.65 1.15 5.67
C THR A 325 -11.71 1.83 4.29
N VAL A 326 -10.74 1.51 3.42
CA VAL A 326 -10.69 1.96 2.02
C VAL A 326 -11.94 1.52 1.23
N ASP A 327 -12.57 0.40 1.57
CA ASP A 327 -13.80 -0.03 0.91
C ASP A 327 -15.04 0.63 1.50
N GLU A 328 -15.10 0.83 2.82
CA GLU A 328 -16.20 1.54 3.46
C GLU A 328 -16.28 2.99 2.99
N ILE A 329 -15.12 3.66 2.85
CA ILE A 329 -15.09 5.07 2.44
C ILE A 329 -15.63 5.28 1.02
N LYS A 330 -15.49 4.30 0.11
CA LYS A 330 -16.03 4.38 -1.27
C LYS A 330 -17.55 4.58 -1.30
N THR A 331 -18.26 4.15 -0.25
CA THR A 331 -19.72 4.27 -0.16
C THR A 331 -20.18 5.59 0.45
N VAL A 332 -19.28 6.36 1.06
CA VAL A 332 -19.60 7.63 1.71
C VAL A 332 -19.91 8.69 0.67
N LYS A 333 -20.96 9.48 0.89
CA LYS A 333 -21.31 10.60 0.01
C LYS A 333 -20.38 11.79 0.24
N ILE A 334 -19.91 12.40 -0.85
CA ILE A 334 -19.24 13.70 -0.80
C ILE A 334 -20.28 14.83 -0.69
N ARG A 335 -19.84 16.07 -0.43
CA ARG A 335 -20.75 17.24 -0.30
C ARG A 335 -21.85 17.09 0.76
N THR A 336 -21.56 16.34 1.83
CA THR A 336 -22.51 16.01 2.92
C THR A 336 -21.91 16.27 4.30
#